data_AF-A0A329M0V0-F1
#
_entry.id   AF-A0A329M0V0-F1
#
_cell.length_a   1.000
_cell.length_b   1.000
_cell.length_c   1.000
_cell.angle_alpha   90.00
_cell.angle_beta   90.00
_cell.angle_gamma   90.00
#
_symmetry.space_group_name_H-M   'P 1'
#
loop_
_entity.id
_entity.type
_entity.pdbx_description
1 polymer ?
#
loop_
_entity_poly.entity_id
_entity_poly.type
_entity_poly.pdbx_seq_one_letter_code
_entity_poly.pdbx_strand_id
1 'polypeptide(L)' 'MPQWLCNQLMRAFQKKNRRQIRLLNDCWYFYRTRYSHTGPEETLPGDRPHRKN' A
#
# COMPACT_ATOMS: atom_id res chain seq x y z
N MET A 1 -4.58 5.04 -3.26
CA MET A 1 -3.32 4.27 -3.27
C MET A 1 -2.27 5.06 -2.51
N PRO A 2 -1.53 4.44 -1.58
CA PRO A 2 -0.38 5.05 -0.94
C PRO A 2 0.66 5.49 -1.96
N GLN A 3 1.35 6.58 -1.65
CA GLN A 3 2.36 7.17 -2.55
C GLN A 3 3.52 6.21 -2.83
N TRP A 4 3.88 5.36 -1.86
CA TRP A 4 4.88 4.31 -2.05
C TRP A 4 4.47 3.29 -3.12
N LEU A 5 3.17 2.98 -3.24
CA LEU A 5 2.66 2.01 -4.21
C LEU A 5 2.61 2.59 -5.62
N CYS A 6 2.24 3.87 -5.74
CA CYS A 6 2.33 4.61 -7.00
C CYS A 6 3.77 4.64 -7.54
N ASN A 7 4.76 4.91 -6.68
CA ASN A 7 6.18 4.92 -7.06
C ASN A 7 6.67 3.55 -7.54
N GLN A 8 6.20 2.46 -6.93
CA GLN A 8 6.52 1.10 -7.35
C GLN A 8 5.88 0.73 -8.70
N LEU A 9 4.62 1.11 -8.92
CA LEU A 9 3.92 0.91 -10.19
C LEU A 9 4.60 1.69 -11.33
N MET A 10 4.99 2.93 -11.09
CA MET A 10 5.66 3.77 -12.07
C MET A 10 6.99 3.15 -12.52
N ARG A 11 7.79 2.63 -11.58
CA ARG A 11 9.03 1.88 -11.88
C ARG A 11 8.77 0.59 -12.63
N ALA A 12 7.74 -0.17 -12.25
CA ALA A 12 7.38 -1.42 -12.92
C ALA A 12 6.88 -1.16 -14.36
N PHE A 13 6.15 -0.07 -14.57
CA PHE A 13 5.67 0.38 -15.88
C PHE A 13 6.81 0.78 -16.80
N GLN A 14 7.76 1.59 -16.31
CA GLN A 14 8.97 1.95 -17.07
C GLN A 14 9.77 0.71 -17.49
N LYS A 15 9.88 -0.29 -16.60
CA LYS A 15 10.54 -1.57 -16.90
C LYS A 15 9.69 -2.54 -17.72
N LYS A 16 8.47 -2.16 -18.12
CA LYS A 16 7.46 -3.00 -18.79
C LYS A 16 7.22 -4.35 -18.08
N ASN A 17 7.42 -4.40 -16.76
CA ASN A 17 7.27 -5.62 -15.98
C ASN A 17 5.81 -5.86 -15.62
N ARG A 18 5.07 -6.47 -16.56
CA ARG A 18 3.63 -6.76 -16.40
C ARG A 18 3.33 -7.67 -15.22
N ARG A 19 4.24 -8.58 -14.85
CA ARG A 19 4.07 -9.46 -13.68
C ARG A 19 4.07 -8.66 -12.38
N GLN A 20 5.02 -7.74 -12.25
CA GLN A 20 5.13 -6.86 -11.08
C GLN A 20 3.93 -5.91 -10.98
N ILE A 21 3.42 -5.38 -12.10
CA ILE A 21 2.21 -4.54 -12.09
C ILE A 21 0.99 -5.32 -11.58
N ARG A 22 0.80 -6.57 -12.01
CA ARG A 22 -0.29 -7.43 -11.51
C ARG A 22 -0.18 -7.67 -10.02
N LEU A 23 1.00 -8.08 -9.54
CA LEU A 23 1.23 -8.32 -8.12
C LEU A 23 1.00 -7.06 -7.27
N LEU A 24 1.45 -5.89 -7.72
CA LEU A 24 1.22 -4.61 -7.02
C LEU A 24 -0.26 -4.22 -6.98
N ASN A 25 -1.03 -4.52 -8.03
CA ASN A 25 -2.48 -4.33 -8.04
C ASN A 25 -3.18 -5.31 -7.08
N ASP A 26 -2.73 -6.57 -7.04
CA ASP A 26 -3.27 -7.55 -6.09
C ASP A 26 -2.97 -7.09 -4.65
N CYS A 27 -1.75 -6.65 -4.36
CA CYS A 27 -1.38 -6.07 -3.06
C CYS A 27 -2.25 -4.86 -2.69
N TRP A 28 -2.56 -3.96 -3.65
CA TRP A 28 -3.48 -2.85 -3.41
C TRP A 28 -4.87 -3.33 -3.03
N TYR A 29 -5.38 -4.36 -3.72
CA TYR A 29 -6.70 -4.92 -3.45
C TYR A 29 -6.78 -5.49 -2.04
N PHE A 30 -5.77 -6.26 -1.61
CA PHE A 30 -5.69 -6.77 -0.24
C PHE A 30 -5.60 -5.64 0.79
N TYR A 31 -4.76 -4.64 0.54
CA TYR A 31 -4.63 -3.47 1.41
C TYR A 31 -5.97 -2.74 1.58
N ARG A 32 -6.67 -2.44 0.48
CA ARG A 32 -7.98 -1.79 0.52
C ARG A 32 -9.00 -2.61 1.30
N THR A 33 -9.05 -3.92 1.06
CA THR A 33 -10.03 -4.83 1.69
C THR A 33 -9.81 -4.93 3.20
N ARG A 34 -8.55 -4.92 3.65
CA ARG A 34 -8.20 -4.94 5.08
C ARG A 34 -8.50 -3.61 5.76
N TYR A 35 -8.24 -2.48 5.10
CA TYR A 35 -8.54 -1.15 5.63
C TYR A 35 -10.04 -0.77 5.58
N SER A 36 -10.84 -1.38 4.70
CA SER A 36 -12.29 -1.15 4.65
C SER A 36 -13.08 -1.98 5.68
N HIS A 37 -12.48 -3.02 6.26
CA HIS A 37 -13.10 -3.82 7.32
C HIS A 37 -12.74 -3.36 8.73
N THR A 38 -11.78 -2.45 8.88
CA THR A 38 -11.54 -1.77 10.16
C THR A 38 -12.49 -0.57 10.25
N GLY A 39 -13.72 -0.82 10.72
CA GLY A 39 -14.43 0.18 11.49
C GLY A 39 -13.57 0.64 12.67
N PRO A 40 -13.75 1.85 13.20
CA PRO A 40 -12.87 2.44 14.20
C PRO A 40 -13.17 1.84 15.58
N GLU A 41 -12.85 0.57 15.80
CA GLU A 41 -12.87 0.00 17.14
C GLU A 41 -11.88 -1.16 17.21
N GLU A 42 -10.59 -0.83 17.23
CA GLU A 42 -9.66 -1.36 18.21
C GLU A 42 -8.32 -0.66 18.03
N THR A 43 -8.04 0.22 18.98
CA THR A 43 -6.73 0.81 19.26
C THR A 43 -5.65 -0.27 19.33
N LEU A 44 -4.86 -0.42 18.26
CA LEU A 44 -3.53 -1.01 18.35
C LEU A 44 -2.48 0.11 18.44
N PRO A 45 -1.72 0.21 19.54
CA PRO A 45 -0.68 1.22 19.68
C PRO A 45 0.57 0.71 18.94
N GLY A 46 0.94 1.33 17.83
CA GLY A 46 2.15 0.87 17.13
C GLY A 46 2.73 1.85 16.12
N ASP A 47 1.94 2.35 15.18
CA ASP A 47 2.50 3.11 14.06
C ASP A 47 2.26 4.61 14.20
N ARG A 48 2.96 5.22 15.17
CA ARG A 48 3.32 6.64 15.02
C ARG A 48 4.53 6.72 14.09
N PRO A 49 4.48 7.42 12.94
CA PRO A 49 5.69 7.75 12.23
C PRO A 49 6.50 8.65 13.16
N HIS A 50 7.70 8.22 13.51
CA HIS A 50 8.68 9.01 14.25
C HIS A 50 8.87 10.34 13.51
N ARG A 51 8.21 11.39 14.00
CA ARG A 51 8.45 12.78 13.64
C ARG A 51 9.84 13.09 14.18
N LYS A 52 10.84 13.08 13.29
CA LYS A 52 12.20 13.53 13.61
C LYS A 52 12.13 15.02 13.90
N ASN A 53 12.32 15.39 15.17
CA ASN A 53 12.74 16.72 15.60
C ASN A 53 14.20 16.58 16.05
#